data_AF-A0A843XBB3-F1
#
_entry.id   AF-A0A843XBB3-F1
#
_cell.length_a   1.000
_cell.length_b   1.000
_cell.length_c   1.000
_cell.angle_alpha   90.00
_cell.angle_beta   90.00
_cell.angle_gamma   90.00
#
_symmetry.space_group_name_H-M   'P 1'
#
loop_
_entity.id
_entity.type
_entity.pdbx_description
1 polymer ?
#
loop_
_entity_poly.entity_id
_entity_poly.type
_entity_poly.pdbx_seq_one_letter_code
_entity_poly.pdbx_strand_id
1 'polypeptide(L)' 'MQGTLKDAREVAVKKLSRGLSQGAKVFMNKAMLLSCVQHKNVVNLHGYCTASICQKGGQRMLWTP' A
#
# COMPACT_ATOMS: atom_id res chain seq x y z
N MET A 1 -4.73 8.33 5.36
CA MET A 1 -5.16 7.65 6.61
C MET A 1 -3.90 7.27 7.37
N GLN A 2 -3.96 7.27 8.70
CA GLN A 2 -2.91 6.71 9.56
C GLN A 2 -3.42 5.40 10.17
N GLY A 3 -2.52 4.52 10.57
CA GLY A 3 -2.81 3.28 11.26
C GLY A 3 -1.62 2.83 12.09
N THR A 4 -1.87 1.90 13.00
CA THR A 4 -0.83 1.33 13.87
C THR A 4 -0.75 -0.17 13.60
N LEU A 5 0.46 -0.66 13.33
CA LEU A 5 0.73 -2.09 13.18
C LEU A 5 0.70 -2.78 14.57
N LYS A 6 0.60 -4.12 14.58
CA LYS A 6 0.58 -4.90 15.84
C LYS A 6 1.85 -4.72 16.68
N ASP A 7 2.96 -4.34 16.05
CA ASP A 7 4.24 -4.01 16.69
C ASP A 7 4.34 -2.53 17.09
N ALA A 8 3.20 -1.84 17.21
CA ALA A 8 3.07 -0.42 17.59
C ALA A 8 3.67 0.59 16.60
N ARG A 9 4.17 0.18 15.43
CA ARG A 9 4.66 1.13 14.42
C ARG A 9 3.52 1.91 13.78
N GLU A 10 3.63 3.23 13.78
CA GLU A 10 2.72 4.11 13.06
C GLU A 10 3.02 4.08 11.55
N VAL A 11 1.97 3.93 10.75
CA VAL A 11 2.06 3.84 9.30
C VAL A 11 1.02 4.74 8.64
N ALA A 12 1.42 5.37 7.55
CA ALA A 12 0.52 5.95 6.58
C ALA A 12 -0.11 4.84 5.73
N VAL A 13 -1.43 4.90 5.60
CA VAL A 13 -2.24 3.99 4.80
C VAL A 13 -2.85 4.75 3.64
N LYS A 14 -2.59 4.29 2.42
CA LYS A 14 -3.28 4.73 1.21
C LYS A 14 -4.16 3.63 0.67
N LYS A 15 -5.47 3.83 0.83
CA LYS A 15 -6.50 2.99 0.23
C LYS A 15 -6.78 3.51 -1.18
N LEU A 16 -6.72 2.63 -2.16
CA LEU A 16 -7.22 2.92 -3.50
C LEU A 16 -8.67 2.44 -3.58
N SER A 17 -9.52 3.29 -4.14
CA SER A 17 -10.87 2.90 -4.53
C SER A 17 -10.78 1.81 -5.61
N ARG A 18 -11.87 1.05 -5.79
CA ARG A 18 -11.94 -0.04 -6.77
C ARG A 18 -11.82 0.56 -8.18
N GLY A 19 -10.59 0.69 -8.66
CA GLY A 19 -10.30 1.20 -9.99
C GLY A 19 -10.65 0.17 -11.05
N LEU A 20 -10.83 0.64 -12.29
CA LEU A 20 -10.84 -0.25 -13.46
C LEU A 20 -9.59 -1.14 -13.47
N SER A 21 -9.60 -2.24 -14.25
CA SER A 21 -8.46 -3.17 -14.40
C SER A 21 -7.09 -2.49 -14.52
N GLN A 22 -7.03 -1.32 -15.15
CA GLN A 22 -5.84 -0.47 -15.26
C GLN A 22 -5.31 0.05 -13.90
N GLY A 23 -6.18 0.43 -12.97
CA GLY A 23 -5.82 0.89 -11.62
C GLY A 23 -5.13 -0.21 -10.80
N ALA A 24 -5.55 -1.47 -10.97
CA ALA A 24 -4.90 -2.60 -10.30
C ALA A 24 -3.49 -2.87 -10.85
N LYS A 25 -3.28 -2.74 -12.16
CA LYS A 25 -1.95 -2.86 -12.79
C LYS A 25 -1.02 -1.73 -12.34
N VAL A 26 -1.50 -0.49 -12.35
CA VAL A 26 -0.72 0.67 -11.87
C VAL A 26 -0.38 0.54 -10.40
N PHE A 27 -1.30 0.01 -9.59
CA PHE A 27 -1.05 -0.30 -8.19
C PHE A 27 0.09 -1.30 -8.02
N MET A 28 0.00 -2.47 -8.68
CA MET A 28 1.02 -3.51 -8.54
C MET A 28 2.40 -3.01 -9.00
N ASN A 29 2.46 -2.26 -10.11
CA ASN A 29 3.72 -1.68 -10.57
C ASN A 29 4.35 -0.74 -9.52
N LYS A 30 3.54 0.12 -8.90
CA LYS A 30 4.02 1.04 -7.85
C LYS A 30 4.42 0.30 -6.57
N ALA A 31 3.64 -0.70 -6.16
CA ALA A 31 3.94 -1.52 -4.99
C ALA A 31 5.26 -2.28 -5.18
N MET A 32 5.45 -2.91 -6.35
CA MET A 32 6.68 -3.61 -6.70
C MET A 32 7.88 -2.66 -6.77
N LEU A 33 7.74 -1.50 -7.44
CA LEU A 33 8.82 -0.52 -7.53
C LEU A 33 9.24 -0.02 -6.14
N LEU A 34 8.29 0.35 -5.30
CA LEU A 34 8.58 0.84 -3.94
C LEU A 34 9.09 -0.26 -3.01
N SER A 35 8.81 -1.54 -3.29
CA SER A 35 9.42 -2.66 -2.55
C SER A 35 10.89 -2.88 -2.90
N CYS A 36 11.32 -2.47 -4.09
CA CYS A 36 12.69 -2.66 -4.57
C CYS A 36 13.60 -1.45 -4.35
N VAL A 37 13.04 -0.27 -4.07
CA VAL A 37 13.79 0.98 -3.93
C VAL A 37 13.77 1.41 -2.46
N GLN A 38 14.94 1.42 -1.84
CA GLN A 38 15.16 1.99 -0.50
C GLN A 38 16.09 3.19 -0.62
N HIS A 39 15.57 4.39 -0.36
CA HIS A 39 16.35 5.61 -0.44
C HIS A 39 15.82 6.62 0.59
N LYS A 40 16.70 7.44 1.19
CA LYS A 40 16.33 8.41 2.22
C LYS A 40 15.25 9.44 1.81
N ASN A 41 15.07 9.65 0.51
CA ASN A 41 14.08 10.58 -0.05
C ASN A 41 12.90 9.87 -0.72
N VAL A 42 12.81 8.54 -0.62
CA VAL A 42 11.73 7.74 -1.21
C VAL A 42 11.05 6.97 -0.09
N VAL A 43 9.71 7.01 -0.07
CA VAL A 43 8.93 6.32 0.97
C VAL A 43 9.26 4.83 0.99
N ASN A 44 9.56 4.30 2.17
CA ASN A 44 9.85 2.89 2.34
C ASN A 44 8.54 2.11 2.55
N LEU A 45 8.18 1.28 1.58
CA LEU A 45 6.95 0.49 1.64
C LEU A 45 7.14 -0.68 2.61
N HIS A 46 6.41 -0.68 3.73
CA HIS A 46 6.40 -1.81 4.68
C HIS A 46 5.60 -3.00 4.13
N GLY A 47 4.58 -2.73 3.32
CA GLY A 47 3.79 -3.78 2.69
C GLY A 47 2.54 -3.26 2.00
N TYR A 48 1.83 -4.18 1.35
CA TYR A 48 0.57 -3.91 0.68
C TYR A 48 -0.42 -5.06 0.87
N CYS A 49 -1.71 -4.78 0.72
CA CYS A 49 -2.76 -5.79 0.77
C CYS A 49 -3.66 -5.67 -0.46
N THR A 50 -3.90 -6.81 -1.11
CA THR A 50 -4.87 -6.99 -2.19
C THR A 50 -5.91 -8.00 -1.73
N ALA A 51 -7.07 -7.55 -1.28
CA ALA A 51 -8.16 -8.44 -0.93
C ALA A 51 -9.02 -8.69 -2.18
N SER A 52 -8.96 -9.91 -2.73
CA SER A 52 -9.82 -10.29 -3.87
C SER A 52 -11.22 -10.78 -3.44
N ILE A 53 -11.47 -10.98 -2.13
CA ILE A 53 -12.61 -11.82 -1.65
C ILE A 53 -13.54 -11.22 -0.59
N CYS A 54 -13.41 -9.97 -0.16
CA CYS A 54 -14.37 -9.37 0.77
C CYS A 54 -14.93 -8.06 0.22
N GLN A 55 -16.26 -7.98 0.09
CA GLN A 55 -17.04 -6.86 -0.49
C GLN A 55 -16.85 -5.48 0.19
N LYS A 56 -15.80 -5.26 1.00
CA LYS A 56 -15.44 -3.98 1.62
C LYS A 56 -13.93 -3.62 1.53
N GLY A 57 -13.06 -4.50 1.00
CA GLY A 57 -11.61 -4.33 0.99
C GLY A 57 -11.03 -3.80 -0.33
N GLY A 58 -10.64 -2.52 -0.39
CA GLY A 58 -9.85 -1.97 -1.50
C GLY A 58 -8.33 -2.25 -1.35
N GLN A 59 -7.55 -2.00 -2.39
CA GLN A 59 -6.08 -2.13 -2.38
C GLN A 59 -5.46 -1.12 -1.40
N ARG A 60 -4.48 -1.54 -0.59
CA ARG A 60 -3.83 -0.69 0.42
C ARG A 60 -2.32 -0.82 0.38
N MET A 61 -1.62 0.29 0.61
CA MET A 61 -0.17 0.35 0.85
C MET A 61 0.10 0.99 2.20
N LEU A 62 1.16 0.53 2.86
CA LEU A 62 1.57 0.90 4.20
C LEU A 62 3.03 1.37 4.18
N TRP A 63 3.32 2.58 4.66
CA TRP A 63 4.68 3.11 4.80
C TRP A 63 4.81 3.92 6.09
N THR A 64 6.00 4.04 6.65
CA THR A 64 6.27 5.00 7.74
C THR A 64 6.45 6.40 7.15
N PRO A 65 6.03 7.47 7.87
CA PRO A 65 6.32 8.84 7.48
C PRO A 65 7.79 9.10 7.18
#